data_AF-A0A3B9KY35-F1
#
_entry.id   AF-A0A3B9KY35-F1
#
_cell.length_a   1.000
_cell.length_b   1.000
_cell.length_c   1.000
_cell.angle_alpha   90.00
_cell.angle_beta   90.00
_cell.angle_gamma   90.00
#
_symmetry.space_group_name_H-M   'P 1'
#
loop_
_entity.id
_entity.type
_entity.pdbx_description
1 polymer ?
#
loop_
_entity_poly.entity_id
_entity_poly.type
_entity_poly.pdbx_seq_one_letter_code
_entity_poly.pdbx_strand_id
1 'polypeptide(L)' 'MPRLSPSLETALEKALTFASERDHEYATLEHLLLALTEDEHAREVMGACKVDIEALSADL' A
#
# COMPACT_ATOMS: atom_id res chain seq x y z
N MET A 1 -20.70 -9.15 -2.50
CA MET A 1 -19.48 -8.47 -2.00
C MET A 1 -19.48 -7.07 -2.57
N PRO A 2 -19.33 -6.00 -1.77
CA PRO A 2 -19.07 -4.68 -2.32
C PRO A 2 -17.82 -4.78 -3.19
N ARG A 3 -17.89 -4.29 -4.43
CA ARG A 3 -16.71 -4.21 -5.28
C ARG A 3 -15.83 -3.09 -4.73
N LEU A 4 -14.58 -3.42 -4.45
CA LEU A 4 -13.59 -2.41 -4.13
C LEU A 4 -13.28 -1.63 -5.42
N SER A 5 -12.66 -0.46 -5.30
CA SER A 5 -12.15 0.19 -6.50
C SER A 5 -11.05 -0.70 -7.11
N PRO A 6 -10.90 -0.73 -8.44
CA PRO A 6 -9.84 -1.50 -9.09
C PRO A 6 -8.42 -1.17 -8.56
N SER A 7 -8.20 0.10 -8.20
CA SER A 7 -6.96 0.56 -7.57
C SER A 7 -6.72 -0.10 -6.21
N LEU A 8 -7.76 -0.23 -5.38
CA LEU A 8 -7.65 -0.82 -4.06
C LEU A 8 -7.49 -2.35 -4.14
N GLU A 9 -8.12 -3.01 -5.11
CA GLU A 9 -7.87 -4.44 -5.36
C GLU A 9 -6.40 -4.69 -5.73
N THR A 10 -5.85 -3.86 -6.64
CA THR A 10 -4.43 -3.93 -7.03
C THR A 10 -3.50 -3.70 -5.83
N ALA A 11 -3.80 -2.71 -4.97
CA ALA A 11 -3.01 -2.44 -3.78
C ALA A 11 -3.05 -3.61 -2.77
N LEU A 12 -4.20 -4.28 -2.63
CA LEU A 12 -4.34 -5.45 -1.75
C LEU A 12 -3.56 -6.66 -2.29
N GLU A 13 -3.59 -6.90 -3.60
CA GLU A 13 -2.78 -7.96 -4.23
C GLU A 13 -1.27 -7.73 -4.02
N LYS A 14 -0.81 -6.49 -4.17
CA LYS A 14 0.57 -6.10 -3.84
C LYS A 14 0.91 -6.30 -2.36
N ALA A 15 0.02 -5.88 -1.46
CA ALA A 15 0.23 -6.05 -0.02
C ALA A 15 0.39 -7.53 0.39
N LEU A 16 -0.41 -8.43 -0.21
CA LEU A 16 -0.29 -9.88 -0.02
C LEU A 16 1.03 -10.43 -0.58
N THR A 17 1.50 -9.87 -1.69
CA THR A 17 2.80 -10.22 -2.27
C THR A 17 3.93 -9.82 -1.30
N PHE A 18 3.91 -8.59 -0.78
CA PHE A 18 4.91 -8.13 0.19
C PHE A 18 4.90 -8.95 1.49
N ALA A 19 3.73 -9.37 1.96
CA ALA A 19 3.61 -10.24 3.12
C ALA A 19 4.22 -11.62 2.83
N SER A 20 3.94 -12.19 1.66
CA SER A 20 4.49 -13.48 1.23
C SER A 20 6.01 -13.43 1.08
N GLU A 21 6.56 -12.36 0.52
CA GLU A 21 8.01 -12.15 0.38
C GLU A 21 8.75 -12.01 1.71
N ARG A 22 8.04 -11.61 2.78
CA ARG A 22 8.56 -11.47 4.14
C ARG A 22 8.19 -12.66 5.05
N ASP A 23 7.71 -13.76 4.47
CA ASP A 23 7.25 -14.96 5.19
C ASP A 23 6.14 -14.68 6.23
N HIS A 24 5.34 -13.63 6.01
CA HIS A 24 4.19 -13.30 6.84
C HIS A 24 2.93 -14.02 6.35
N GLU A 25 2.24 -14.72 7.26
CA GLU A 25 1.01 -15.47 6.97
C GLU A 25 -0.15 -14.55 6.54
N TYR A 26 -0.14 -13.29 6.97
CA TYR A 26 -1.19 -12.31 6.69
C TYR A 26 -0.59 -10.96 6.30
N ALA A 27 -1.24 -10.29 5.35
CA ALA A 27 -0.96 -8.88 5.08
C ALA A 27 -1.39 -8.01 6.26
N THR A 28 -0.48 -7.15 6.71
CA THR A 28 -0.72 -6.13 7.74
C THR A 28 -1.01 -4.77 7.11
N LEU A 29 -1.39 -3.79 7.94
CA LEU A 29 -1.56 -2.40 7.49
C LEU A 29 -0.26 -1.80 6.92
N GLU A 30 0.90 -2.26 7.35
CA GLU A 30 2.21 -1.79 6.85
C GLU A 30 2.42 -2.24 5.40
N HIS A 31 2.10 -3.49 5.07
CA HIS A 31 2.18 -3.99 3.70
C HIS A 31 1.19 -3.27 2.77
N LEU A 32 -0.01 -3.01 3.28
CA LEU A 32 -1.01 -2.23 2.54
C LEU A 32 -0.54 -0.79 2.36
N LEU A 33 0.00 -0.16 3.40
CA LEU A 33 0.53 1.19 3.33
C LEU A 33 1.69 1.28 2.33
N LEU A 34 2.61 0.31 2.35
CA LEU A 34 3.69 0.20 1.37
C LEU A 34 3.15 0.09 -0.05
N ALA A 35 2.15 -0.77 -0.29
CA ALA A 35 1.50 -0.88 -1.60
C ALA A 35 0.83 0.43 -2.05
N LEU A 36 0.23 1.18 -1.12
CA LEU A 36 -0.37 2.48 -1.41
C LEU A 36 0.69 3.56 -1.69
N THR A 37 1.92 3.46 -1.18
CA THR A 37 3.00 4.39 -1.57
C THR A 37 3.38 4.29 -3.05
N GLU A 38 3.03 3.19 -3.72
CA GLU A 38 3.24 2.96 -5.15
C GLU A 38 2.01 3.27 -6.02
N ASP A 39 0.84 3.53 -5.43
CA ASP A 39 -0.39 3.84 -6.17
C ASP A 39 -0.47 5.33 -6.47
N GLU A 40 -0.67 5.69 -7.74
CA GLU A 40 -0.65 7.09 -8.20
C GLU A 40 -1.71 7.95 -7.49
N HIS A 41 -2.94 7.45 -7.35
CA HIS A 41 -4.02 8.18 -6.71
C HIS A 41 -3.77 8.35 -5.20
N ALA A 42 -3.27 7.31 -4.53
CA ALA A 42 -2.90 7.37 -3.13
C ALA A 42 -1.75 8.35 -2.90
N ARG A 43 -0.73 8.37 -3.78
CA ARG A 43 0.38 9.32 -3.73
C ARG A 43 -0.07 10.77 -3.87
N GLU A 44 -1.05 11.06 -4.74
CA GLU A 44 -1.65 12.40 -4.84
C GLU A 44 -2.27 12.85 -3.51
N VAL A 45 -3.06 11.97 -2.87
CA VAL A 45 -3.69 12.25 -1.57
C VAL A 45 -2.64 12.40 -0.47
N MET A 46 -1.65 11.51 -0.41
CA MET A 46 -0.54 11.58 0.54
C MET A 46 0.27 12.89 0.38
N GLY A 47 0.52 13.30 -0.86
CA GLY A 47 1.16 14.57 -1.18
C GLY A 47 0.32 15.78 -0.75
N ALA A 48 -0.99 15.76 -0.97
CA ALA A 48 -1.91 16.79 -0.46
C ALA A 48 -1.92 16.86 1.07
N CYS A 49 -1.71 15.71 1.73
CA CYS A 49 -1.54 15.60 3.18
C CYS A 49 -0.11 15.92 3.67
N LYS A 50 0.82 16.29 2.78
CA LYS A 50 2.24 16.59 3.08
C LYS A 50 3.00 15.42 3.69
N VAL A 51 2.65 14.20 3.33
CA VAL A 51 3.41 12.99 3.70
C VAL A 51 4.69 12.93 2.87
N ASP A 52 5.82 12.73 3.52
CA ASP A 52 7.07 12.37 2.84
C ASP A 52 7.03 10.89 2.48
N ILE A 53 6.69 10.60 1.22
CA ILE A 53 6.47 9.24 0.73
C ILE A 53 7.79 8.47 0.66
N GLU A 54 8.90 9.14 0.35
CA GLU A 54 10.22 8.49 0.27
C GLU A 54 10.66 8.05 1.66
N ALA A 55 10.59 8.96 2.65
CA ALA A 55 10.87 8.62 4.04
C ALA A 55 9.94 7.50 4.55
N LEU A 56 8.63 7.60 4.29
CA LEU A 56 7.66 6.59 4.70
C LEU A 56 7.97 5.21 4.11
N SER A 57 8.29 5.13 2.82
CA SER A 57 8.62 3.84 2.18
C SER A 57 9.93 3.23 2.68
N ALA A 58 10.87 4.04 3.15
CA ALA A 58 12.14 3.57 3.69
C ALA A 58 12.01 3.00 5.11
N ASP A 59 10.99 3.45 5.85
CA ASP A 59 10.68 2.99 7.21
C ASP A 59 9.84 1.70 7.25
N LEU A 60 9.23 1.29 6.13
CA LEU A 60 8.33 0.12 5.97
C LEU A 60 9.04 -1.12 5.39
#